data_AF-A0A3Q3XLL8-F1
#
_entry.id   AF-A0A3Q3XLL8-F1
#
_cell.length_a   1.000
_cell.length_b   1.000
_cell.length_c   1.000
_cell.angle_alpha   90.00
_cell.angle_beta   90.00
_cell.angle_gamma   90.00
#
_symmetry.space_group_name_H-M   'P 1'
#
loop_
_entity.id
_entity.type
_entity.pdbx_description
1 polymer ?
#
loop_
_entity_poly.entity_id
_entity_poly.type
_entity_poly.pdbx_seq_one_letter_code
_entity_poly.pdbx_strand_id
1 'polypeptide(L)'
;SLSLPPSLPLWGPACIYDSDTTCEKHHRRLSSYFSSDPCTSNPCANGGQCSAIDSHYICTCTPFFSGKTCKQDVNECDASPSPCKNGGECINDVGGYRCKCPQEYTGKHCESRYLPCNPSPCLNGGTCIQRGETSYECSCVPGRECKIVHKREVVCRPLGNKD
;
A
#
# COMPACT_ATOMS: atom_id res chain seq x y z
N SER A 1 -13.94 57.51 44.26
CA SER A 1 -12.68 58.23 43.96
C SER A 1 -11.69 57.22 43.43
N LEU A 2 -11.41 57.30 42.12
CA LEU A 2 -10.39 56.46 41.50
C LEU A 2 -9.02 56.78 42.11
N SER A 3 -8.30 55.76 42.54
CA SER A 3 -6.87 55.84 42.77
C SER A 3 -6.22 54.62 42.14
N LEU A 4 -5.56 54.85 41.01
CA LEU A 4 -4.68 53.89 40.35
C LEU A 4 -3.37 53.81 41.15
N PRO A 5 -2.88 52.63 41.54
CA PRO A 5 -1.53 52.49 42.03
C PRO A 5 -0.52 52.64 40.87
N PRO A 6 0.68 53.17 41.16
CA PRO A 6 1.68 53.46 40.14
C PRO A 6 2.33 52.18 39.61
N SER A 7 2.43 52.10 38.27
CA SER A 7 3.42 51.32 37.50
C SER A 7 3.73 49.90 37.99
N LEU A 8 2.97 48.93 37.49
CA LEU A 8 3.40 47.52 37.43
C LEU A 8 4.63 47.41 36.49
N PRO A 9 5.67 46.63 36.85
CA PRO A 9 6.70 46.23 35.89
C PRO A 9 6.09 45.28 34.86
N LEU A 10 6.36 45.54 33.58
CA LEU A 10 5.68 44.87 32.47
C LEU A 10 6.13 43.43 32.20
N TRP A 11 7.18 42.89 32.84
CA TRP A 11 7.52 41.46 32.78
C TRP A 11 8.14 40.97 34.10
N GLY A 12 7.51 39.97 34.72
CA GLY A 12 7.97 39.24 35.91
C GLY A 12 6.81 38.48 36.58
N PRO A 13 7.06 37.34 37.26
CA PRO A 13 5.99 36.56 37.86
C PRO A 13 5.35 37.32 39.03
N ALA A 14 4.03 37.46 39.00
CA ALA A 14 3.27 38.05 40.10
C ALA A 14 3.04 36.99 41.18
N CYS A 15 3.66 37.17 42.35
CA CYS A 15 3.37 36.38 43.54
C CYS A 15 2.35 37.12 44.41
N ILE A 16 1.21 36.50 44.71
CA ILE A 16 0.28 36.98 45.75
C ILE A 16 0.77 36.37 47.07
N TYR A 17 1.10 37.21 48.06
CA TYR A 17 1.44 36.75 49.41
C TYR A 17 0.15 36.37 50.15
N ASP A 18 0.04 35.10 50.54
CA ASP A 18 -0.70 34.71 51.73
C ASP A 18 0.25 33.88 52.62
N SER A 19 -0.02 33.98 53.92
CA SER A 19 0.85 33.78 55.08
C SER A 19 1.28 32.34 55.40
N ASP A 20 1.71 31.55 54.40
CA ASP A 20 2.38 30.27 54.67
C ASP A 20 3.54 29.97 53.70
N THR A 21 4.70 29.72 54.28
CA THR A 21 6.03 29.65 53.65
C THR A 21 6.32 28.36 52.89
N THR A 22 5.52 28.02 51.88
CA THR A 22 5.89 26.98 50.90
C THR A 22 5.52 27.39 49.48
N CYS A 23 6.54 27.53 48.63
CA CYS A 23 6.36 27.61 47.18
C CYS A 23 6.04 26.20 46.65
N GLU A 24 4.83 25.72 46.93
CA GLU A 24 4.28 24.66 46.09
C GLU A 24 3.83 25.31 44.79
N LYS A 25 4.25 24.74 43.67
CA LYS A 25 3.70 25.06 42.36
C LYS A 25 2.21 24.72 42.41
N HIS A 26 1.39 25.67 42.84
CA HIS A 26 -0.02 25.68 42.51
C HIS A 26 -0.08 25.92 41.00
N HIS A 27 0.08 24.83 40.25
CA HIS A 27 -0.66 24.68 39.02
C HIS A 27 -2.10 24.87 39.46
N ARG A 28 -2.62 26.09 39.29
CA ARG A 28 -4.04 26.37 39.33
C ARG A 28 -4.63 25.40 38.30
N ARG A 29 -5.05 24.24 38.77
CA ARG A 29 -5.57 23.16 37.95
C ARG A 29 -6.95 23.64 37.55
N LEU A 30 -7.00 24.45 36.50
CA LEU A 30 -8.19 24.58 35.69
C LEU A 30 -8.47 23.15 35.22
N SER A 31 -9.45 22.54 35.86
CA SER A 31 -9.95 21.22 35.53
C SER A 31 -10.67 21.28 34.18
N SER A 32 -9.91 21.32 33.09
CA SER A 32 -10.39 20.96 31.76
C SER A 32 -9.23 20.98 30.77
N TYR A 33 -9.04 19.88 30.04
CA TYR A 33 -8.23 19.77 28.83
C TYR A 33 -6.78 19.29 28.96
N PHE A 34 -6.56 18.13 29.60
CA PHE A 34 -5.52 17.21 29.11
C PHE A 34 -6.19 16.27 28.11
N SER A 35 -6.36 16.73 26.86
CA SER A 35 -6.76 15.82 25.79
C SER A 35 -5.53 14.98 25.44
N SER A 36 -5.48 13.75 25.95
CA SER A 36 -4.50 12.76 25.51
C SER A 36 -4.78 12.49 24.03
N ASP A 37 -3.86 12.82 23.13
CA ASP A 37 -4.03 12.57 21.71
C ASP A 37 -4.30 11.06 21.48
N PRO A 38 -5.52 10.68 21.05
CA PRO A 38 -5.91 9.30 20.89
C PRO A 38 -5.21 8.60 19.70
N CYS A 39 -4.47 9.34 18.87
CA CYS A 39 -3.65 8.78 17.79
C CYS A 39 -2.27 8.29 18.25
N THR A 40 -1.82 8.65 19.47
CA THR A 40 -0.50 8.25 19.99
C THR A 40 -0.29 6.74 20.07
N SER A 41 -1.37 5.96 20.18
CA SER A 41 -1.32 4.50 20.19
C SER A 41 -1.35 3.86 18.79
N ASN A 42 -1.31 4.66 17.71
CA ASN A 42 -1.45 4.21 16.31
C ASN A 42 -2.63 3.24 16.10
N PRO A 43 -3.87 3.66 16.40
CA PRO A 43 -5.03 2.77 16.39
C PRO A 43 -5.45 2.30 14.99
N CYS A 44 -4.96 2.96 13.92
CA CYS A 44 -5.30 2.65 12.53
C CYS A 44 -4.28 1.67 11.93
N ALA A 45 -4.75 0.49 11.52
CA ALA A 45 -3.92 -0.54 10.91
C ALA A 45 -3.70 -0.30 9.41
N ASN A 46 -2.81 -1.10 8.80
CA ASN A 46 -2.65 -1.24 7.35
C ASN A 46 -2.45 0.08 6.57
N GLY A 47 -1.67 1.00 7.16
CA GLY A 47 -1.38 2.31 6.57
C GLY A 47 -2.53 3.31 6.65
N GLY A 48 -3.57 3.03 7.44
CA GLY A 48 -4.64 3.98 7.71
C GLY A 48 -4.15 5.23 8.43
N GLN A 49 -4.69 6.40 8.06
CA GLN A 49 -4.34 7.68 8.67
C GLN A 49 -5.22 7.94 9.90
N CYS A 50 -4.60 8.27 11.03
CA CYS A 50 -5.32 8.64 12.25
C CYS A 50 -5.53 10.16 12.33
N SER A 51 -6.75 10.56 12.64
CA SER A 51 -7.13 11.95 12.93
C SER A 51 -7.80 12.03 14.30
N ALA A 52 -7.25 12.84 15.20
CA ALA A 52 -7.82 13.10 16.52
C ALA A 52 -9.00 14.10 16.42
N ILE A 53 -10.09 13.79 17.10
CA ILE A 53 -11.29 14.63 17.24
C ILE A 53 -11.71 14.61 18.70
N ASP A 54 -11.47 15.73 19.40
CA ASP A 54 -11.63 15.85 20.85
C ASP A 54 -10.86 14.75 21.62
N SER A 55 -11.58 13.80 22.21
CA SER A 55 -11.04 12.64 22.95
C SER A 55 -11.17 11.32 22.18
N HIS A 56 -11.58 11.39 20.91
CA HIS A 56 -11.77 10.25 20.01
C HIS A 56 -10.84 10.32 18.80
N TYR A 57 -10.71 9.22 18.09
CA TYR A 57 -9.98 9.16 16.82
C TYR A 57 -10.90 8.67 15.70
N ILE A 58 -10.59 9.10 14.48
CA ILE A 58 -11.12 8.54 13.24
C ILE A 58 -9.95 7.99 12.43
N CYS A 59 -10.13 6.79 11.89
CA CYS A 59 -9.21 6.22 10.93
C CYS A 59 -9.73 6.42 9.51
N THR A 60 -8.93 7.03 8.67
CA THR A 60 -9.13 7.04 7.21
C THR A 60 -8.35 5.88 6.63
N CYS A 61 -9.06 4.86 6.15
CA CYS A 61 -8.44 3.64 5.64
C CYS A 61 -7.93 3.81 4.20
N THR A 62 -6.92 3.02 3.84
CA THR A 62 -6.54 2.84 2.44
C THR A 62 -7.64 2.09 1.69
N PRO A 63 -7.70 2.15 0.33
CA PRO A 63 -8.81 1.56 -0.43
C PRO A 63 -9.03 0.05 -0.23
N PHE A 64 -7.99 -0.67 0.21
CA PHE A 64 -7.99 -2.13 0.37
C PHE A 64 -8.42 -2.58 1.77
N PHE A 65 -8.68 -1.65 2.69
CA PHE A 65 -9.08 -1.98 4.06
C PHE A 65 -10.25 -1.12 4.53
N SER A 66 -11.01 -1.67 5.48
CA SER A 66 -12.22 -1.08 6.01
C SER A 66 -12.37 -1.29 7.52
N GLY A 67 -13.48 -0.77 8.06
CA GLY A 67 -13.80 -0.79 9.48
C GLY A 67 -13.15 0.34 10.28
N LYS A 68 -13.58 0.50 11.53
CA LYS A 68 -13.18 1.61 12.41
C LYS A 68 -11.67 1.76 12.62
N THR A 69 -10.92 0.66 12.46
CA THR A 69 -9.47 0.61 12.66
C THR A 69 -8.71 0.10 11.44
N CYS A 70 -9.33 0.05 10.25
CA CYS A 70 -8.70 -0.40 8.99
C CYS A 70 -8.10 -1.82 9.04
N LYS A 71 -8.70 -2.71 9.83
CA LYS A 71 -8.25 -4.10 9.98
C LYS A 71 -8.99 -5.08 9.08
N GLN A 72 -10.16 -4.70 8.59
CA GLN A 72 -11.00 -5.57 7.79
C GLN A 72 -10.54 -5.45 6.34
N ASP A 73 -10.24 -6.57 5.72
CA ASP A 73 -9.91 -6.62 4.30
C ASP A 73 -11.14 -6.24 3.46
N VAL A 74 -10.94 -5.50 2.38
CA VAL A 74 -11.99 -5.22 1.39
C VAL A 74 -11.93 -6.33 0.34
N ASN A 75 -13.07 -6.91 0.01
CA ASN A 75 -13.13 -7.83 -1.12
C ASN A 75 -13.32 -7.06 -2.43
N GLU A 76 -12.24 -6.79 -3.18
CA GLU A 76 -12.38 -6.05 -4.44
C GLU A 76 -13.10 -6.82 -5.54
N CYS A 77 -13.23 -8.14 -5.41
CA CYS A 77 -13.96 -8.96 -6.37
C CYS A 77 -15.48 -8.82 -6.29
N ASP A 78 -16.00 -8.24 -5.19
CA ASP A 78 -17.42 -7.92 -5.06
C ASP A 78 -17.81 -6.64 -5.81
N ALA A 79 -16.83 -5.92 -6.38
CA ALA A 79 -17.08 -4.75 -7.21
C ALA A 79 -17.84 -5.11 -8.49
N SER A 80 -18.79 -4.25 -8.88
CA SER A 80 -19.56 -4.40 -10.12
C SER A 80 -19.40 -3.14 -10.98
N PRO A 81 -18.77 -3.24 -12.16
CA PRO A 81 -18.26 -4.47 -12.79
C PRO A 81 -16.98 -5.01 -12.14
N SER A 82 -16.73 -6.31 -12.33
CA SER A 82 -15.50 -6.96 -11.85
C SER A 82 -14.25 -6.20 -12.31
N PRO A 83 -13.21 -6.10 -11.44
CA PRO A 83 -11.97 -5.45 -11.83
C PRO A 83 -11.21 -6.21 -12.93
N CYS A 84 -11.40 -7.54 -13.02
CA CYS A 84 -10.79 -8.37 -14.05
C CYS A 84 -11.56 -8.29 -15.36
N LYS A 85 -10.86 -8.01 -16.47
CA LYS A 85 -11.43 -7.87 -17.81
C LYS A 85 -11.38 -9.18 -18.58
N ASN A 86 -12.08 -9.20 -19.71
CA ASN A 86 -12.01 -10.27 -20.71
C ASN A 86 -12.25 -11.69 -20.15
N GLY A 87 -13.18 -11.83 -19.19
CA GLY A 87 -13.49 -13.12 -18.57
C GLY A 87 -12.46 -13.59 -17.53
N GLY A 88 -11.57 -12.70 -17.06
CA GLY A 88 -10.65 -13.00 -15.97
C GLY A 88 -11.35 -13.36 -14.66
N GLU A 89 -10.84 -14.39 -13.99
CA GLU A 89 -11.28 -14.81 -12.66
C GLU A 89 -10.65 -13.87 -11.62
N CYS A 90 -11.47 -13.15 -10.87
CA CYS A 90 -11.01 -12.30 -9.78
C CYS A 90 -10.77 -13.13 -8.52
N ILE A 91 -9.60 -12.92 -7.90
CA ILE A 91 -9.22 -13.57 -6.66
C ILE A 91 -8.87 -12.48 -5.65
N ASN A 92 -9.61 -12.45 -4.56
CA ASN A 92 -9.35 -11.56 -3.45
C ASN A 92 -8.13 -12.05 -2.64
N ASP A 93 -7.19 -11.15 -2.38
CA ASP A 93 -6.05 -11.38 -1.52
C ASP A 93 -6.09 -10.36 -0.36
N VAL A 94 -5.29 -10.53 0.69
CA VAL A 94 -5.28 -9.53 1.77
C VAL A 94 -4.58 -8.26 1.29
N GLY A 95 -5.26 -7.13 1.37
CA GLY A 95 -4.75 -5.83 0.94
C GLY A 95 -4.78 -5.61 -0.58
N GLY A 96 -5.62 -6.35 -1.30
CA GLY A 96 -5.86 -6.15 -2.73
C GLY A 96 -6.34 -7.41 -3.44
N TYR A 97 -6.18 -7.47 -4.76
CA TYR A 97 -6.65 -8.60 -5.56
C TYR A 97 -5.69 -8.90 -6.71
N ARG A 98 -5.89 -10.09 -7.28
CA ARG A 98 -5.24 -10.49 -8.53
C ARG A 98 -6.24 -11.11 -9.49
N CYS A 99 -5.96 -10.91 -10.77
CA CYS A 99 -6.74 -11.54 -11.84
C CYS A 99 -6.00 -12.76 -12.37
N LYS A 100 -6.71 -13.88 -12.46
CA LYS A 100 -6.26 -15.04 -13.21
C LYS A 100 -6.84 -14.95 -14.61
N CYS A 101 -5.97 -14.63 -15.56
CA CYS A 101 -6.37 -14.37 -16.94
C CYS A 101 -6.60 -15.66 -17.73
N PRO A 102 -7.55 -15.66 -18.69
CA PRO A 102 -7.57 -16.63 -19.77
C PRO A 102 -6.26 -16.60 -20.56
N GLN A 103 -5.96 -17.67 -21.29
CA GLN A 103 -4.66 -17.85 -21.94
C GLN A 103 -4.38 -16.79 -23.02
N GLU A 104 -5.44 -16.21 -23.57
CA GLU A 104 -5.46 -15.20 -24.63
C GLU A 104 -5.22 -13.79 -24.11
N TYR A 105 -5.16 -13.59 -22.78
CA TYR A 105 -5.04 -12.29 -22.15
C TYR A 105 -3.93 -12.26 -21.10
N THR A 106 -3.41 -11.05 -20.85
CA THR A 106 -2.34 -10.74 -19.91
C THR A 106 -2.56 -9.33 -19.34
N GLY A 107 -1.68 -8.92 -18.43
CA GLY A 107 -1.80 -7.68 -17.67
C GLY A 107 -2.41 -7.91 -16.29
N LYS A 108 -2.36 -6.87 -15.45
CA LYS A 108 -2.81 -6.97 -14.04
C LYS A 108 -4.31 -7.25 -13.94
N HIS A 109 -5.06 -6.76 -14.90
CA HIS A 109 -6.52 -6.85 -14.99
C HIS A 109 -6.97 -7.65 -16.21
N CYS A 110 -6.08 -8.44 -16.83
CA CYS A 110 -6.34 -9.17 -18.07
C CYS A 110 -6.78 -8.27 -19.23
N GLU A 111 -6.32 -7.01 -19.23
CA GLU A 111 -6.71 -5.96 -20.16
C GLU A 111 -6.03 -6.08 -21.53
N SER A 112 -4.88 -6.75 -21.59
CA SER A 112 -4.05 -6.86 -22.79
C SER A 112 -4.20 -8.23 -23.44
N ARG A 113 -4.20 -8.30 -24.78
CA ARG A 113 -4.12 -9.59 -25.47
C ARG A 113 -2.71 -10.17 -25.30
N TYR A 114 -2.65 -11.48 -25.09
CA TYR A 114 -1.39 -12.21 -25.09
C TYR A 114 -0.84 -12.31 -26.51
N LEU A 115 0.43 -11.92 -26.70
CA LEU A 115 1.14 -12.03 -27.96
C LEU A 115 2.31 -13.01 -27.79
N PRO A 116 2.20 -14.24 -28.33
CA PRO A 116 3.19 -15.30 -28.10
C PRO A 116 4.64 -14.96 -28.44
N CYS A 117 4.86 -14.08 -29.43
CA CYS A 117 6.19 -13.63 -29.86
C CYS A 117 6.51 -12.17 -29.52
N ASN A 118 5.72 -11.52 -28.66
CA ASN A 118 5.95 -10.13 -28.27
C ASN A 118 5.78 -9.92 -26.74
N PRO A 119 6.88 -9.72 -26.00
CA PRO A 119 8.28 -9.83 -26.44
C PRO A 119 8.63 -11.27 -26.84
N SER A 120 9.70 -11.46 -27.62
CA SER A 120 10.12 -12.81 -28.03
C SER A 120 10.47 -13.66 -26.80
N PRO A 121 9.82 -14.81 -26.57
CA PRO A 121 10.17 -15.75 -25.51
C PRO A 121 11.44 -16.54 -25.83
N CYS A 122 11.93 -16.45 -27.07
CA CYS A 122 13.12 -17.15 -27.53
C CYS A 122 14.36 -16.28 -27.26
N LEU A 123 15.20 -16.75 -26.36
CA LEU A 123 16.40 -16.07 -25.87
C LEU A 123 17.66 -16.57 -26.59
N ASN A 124 18.76 -15.81 -26.47
CA ASN A 124 20.08 -16.13 -27.03
C ASN A 124 20.09 -16.37 -28.56
N GLY A 125 19.39 -15.50 -29.29
CA GLY A 125 19.35 -15.52 -30.75
C GLY A 125 18.37 -16.53 -31.35
N GLY A 126 17.42 -17.04 -30.57
CA GLY A 126 16.30 -17.82 -31.09
C GLY A 126 15.28 -16.95 -31.81
N THR A 127 14.76 -17.44 -32.94
CA THR A 127 13.67 -16.80 -33.67
C THR A 127 12.33 -17.35 -33.19
N CYS A 128 11.44 -16.48 -32.73
CA CYS A 128 10.08 -16.86 -32.37
C CYS A 128 9.19 -16.96 -33.61
N ILE A 129 8.41 -18.03 -33.69
CA ILE A 129 7.44 -18.27 -34.76
C ILE A 129 6.09 -18.53 -34.10
N GLN A 130 5.13 -17.62 -34.30
CA GLN A 130 3.78 -17.79 -33.79
C GLN A 130 3.06 -18.91 -34.56
N ARG A 131 2.45 -19.87 -33.83
CA ARG A 131 1.76 -21.04 -34.41
C ARG A 131 0.24 -21.01 -34.17
N GLY A 132 -0.22 -20.18 -33.24
CA GLY A 132 -1.63 -19.99 -32.94
C GLY A 132 -1.86 -18.74 -32.10
N GLU A 133 -3.06 -18.56 -31.56
CA GLU A 133 -3.40 -17.39 -30.73
C GLU A 133 -2.53 -17.31 -29.48
N THR A 134 -2.20 -18.46 -28.89
CA THR A 134 -1.46 -18.56 -27.63
C THR A 134 -0.24 -19.46 -27.70
N SER A 135 0.06 -20.02 -28.88
CA SER A 135 1.17 -20.94 -29.10
C SER A 135 2.23 -20.34 -30.02
N TYR A 136 3.48 -20.73 -29.77
CA TYR A 136 4.64 -20.34 -30.55
C TYR A 136 5.68 -21.46 -30.49
N GLU A 137 6.67 -21.33 -31.36
CA GLU A 137 7.82 -22.21 -31.44
C GLU A 137 9.09 -21.35 -31.50
N CYS A 138 10.16 -21.83 -30.88
CA CYS A 138 11.47 -21.20 -31.00
C CYS A 138 12.34 -22.00 -31.94
N SER A 139 12.85 -21.34 -32.98
CA SER A 139 13.87 -21.88 -33.88
C SER A 139 15.24 -21.37 -33.46
N CYS A 140 16.16 -22.28 -33.16
CA CYS A 140 17.55 -21.95 -32.86
C CYS A 140 18.43 -22.05 -34.10
N VAL A 141 19.50 -21.27 -34.13
CA VAL A 141 20.56 -21.42 -35.14
C VAL A 141 21.15 -22.84 -35.11
N PRO A 142 21.63 -23.36 -36.26
CA PRO A 142 22.27 -24.67 -36.32
C PRO A 142 23.37 -24.87 -35.28
N GLY A 143 23.47 -26.07 -34.71
CA GLY A 143 24.42 -26.38 -33.63
C GLY A 143 23.93 -25.97 -32.23
N ARG A 144 22.69 -25.50 -32.11
CA ARG A 144 22.04 -25.20 -30.82
C ARG A 144 20.73 -25.96 -30.66
N GLU A 145 20.39 -26.27 -29.42
CA GLU A 145 19.11 -26.87 -29.03
C GLU A 145 18.24 -25.91 -28.20
N CYS A 146 16.92 -26.06 -28.34
CA CYS A 146 15.92 -25.35 -27.57
C CYS A 146 15.78 -25.97 -26.17
N LYS A 147 15.99 -25.19 -25.11
CA LYS A 147 15.70 -25.60 -23.72
C LYS A 147 14.70 -24.64 -23.09
N ILE A 148 13.60 -25.16 -22.55
CA ILE A 148 12.65 -24.39 -21.74
C ILE A 148 13.31 -24.12 -20.38
N VAL A 149 13.32 -22.86 -19.92
CA VAL A 149 14.02 -22.45 -18.68
C VAL A 149 13.12 -21.84 -17.63
N HIS A 150 12.12 -21.02 -18.00
CA HIS A 150 11.19 -20.42 -17.05
C HIS A 150 9.82 -20.23 -17.68
N LYS A 151 8.82 -21.02 -17.23
CA LYS A 151 7.46 -21.04 -17.80
C LYS A 151 7.47 -21.25 -19.33
N ARG A 152 7.46 -20.14 -20.08
CA ARG A 152 7.39 -20.04 -21.55
C ARG A 152 8.70 -19.49 -22.14
N GLU A 153 9.72 -19.20 -21.36
CA GLU A 153 11.01 -18.78 -21.89
C GLU A 153 11.80 -19.98 -22.41
N VAL A 154 12.32 -19.85 -23.62
CA VAL A 154 13.14 -20.87 -24.29
C VAL A 154 14.50 -20.27 -24.59
N VAL A 155 15.56 -20.92 -24.13
CA VAL A 155 16.94 -20.53 -24.40
C VAL A 155 17.55 -21.47 -25.44
N CYS A 156 18.15 -20.88 -26.47
CA CYS A 156 19.02 -21.60 -27.39
C CYS A 156 20.40 -21.83 -26.76
N ARG A 157 20.77 -23.09 -26.49
CA ARG A 157 22.09 -23.47 -25.95
C ARG A 157 22.87 -24.27 -27.00
N PRO A 158 24.21 -24.16 -27.06
CA PRO A 158 25.02 -25.06 -27.87
C PRO A 158 24.66 -26.51 -27.57
N LEU A 159 24.59 -27.33 -28.60
CA LEU A 159 24.52 -28.78 -28.42
C LEU A 159 25.74 -29.18 -27.58
N GLY A 160 25.51 -29.75 -26.40
CA GLY A 160 26.60 -30.24 -25.59
C GLY A 160 27.35 -31.30 -26.36
N ASN A 161 28.64 -31.09 -26.65
CA ASN A 161 29.53 -32.22 -26.88
C ASN A 161 29.46 -33.08 -25.63
N LYS A 162 28.95 -34.29 -25.77
CA LYS A 162 29.24 -35.34 -24.81
C LYS A 162 30.68 -35.76 -25.08
N ASP A 163 31.64 -35.07 -24.47
CA ASP A 163 32.97 -35.62 -24.24
C ASP A 163 32.91 -36.57 -23.04
#